data_AF-A0A0N4WXY2-F1
#
_entry.id   AF-A0A0N4WXY2-F1
#
_cell.length_a   1.000
_cell.length_b   1.000
_cell.length_c   1.000
_cell.angle_alpha   90.00
_cell.angle_beta   90.00
_cell.angle_gamma   90.00
#
_symmetry.space_group_name_H-M   'P 1'
#
loop_
_entity.id
_entity.type
_entity.pdbx_description
1 polymer ?
#
loop_
_entity_poly.entity_id
_entity_poly.type
_entity_poly.pdbx_seq_one_letter_code
_entity_poly.pdbx_strand_id
1 'polypeptide(L)'
;METKILRWTAGVTHLDRMSNGAIRERFGVAPIVDKMREARLRWYGHTLCAKSDSVRKIGLNLDVSGKRPRTSKAAVTRYVARRS
;
A
#
# COMPACT_ATOMS: atom_id res chain seq x y z
N MET A 1 -15.34 -0.60 7.57
CA MET A 1 -15.80 -0.87 8.97
C MET A 1 -15.77 0.40 9.79
N GLU A 2 -14.60 1.01 9.97
CA GLU A 2 -14.39 2.23 10.78
C GLU A 2 -15.37 3.38 10.50
N THR A 3 -15.60 3.75 9.24
CA THR A 3 -16.56 4.81 8.86
C THR A 3 -18.02 4.47 9.13
N LYS A 4 -18.39 3.19 9.13
CA LYS A 4 -19.77 2.75 9.39
C LYS A 4 -20.09 2.83 10.89
N ILE A 5 -19.11 2.50 11.74
CA ILE A 5 -19.19 2.64 13.19
C ILE A 5 -19.24 4.12 13.57
N LEU A 6 -18.34 4.94 13.03
CA LEU A 6 -18.30 6.39 13.29
C LEU A 6 -19.61 7.08 12.88
N ARG A 7 -20.22 6.68 11.77
CA ARG A 7 -21.54 7.18 11.36
C ARG A 7 -22.65 6.77 12.32
N TRP A 8 -22.66 5.50 12.74
CA TRP A 8 -23.65 5.01 13.70
C TRP A 8 -23.55 5.73 15.04
N THR A 9 -22.35 5.91 15.58
CA THR A 9 -22.12 6.66 16.83
C THR A 9 -22.44 8.15 16.70
N ALA A 10 -22.29 8.72 15.50
CA ALA A 10 -22.62 10.12 15.25
C ALA A 10 -24.11 10.36 14.98
N GLY A 11 -24.92 9.31 14.80
CA GLY A 11 -26.29 9.41 14.32
C GLY A 11 -26.41 9.98 12.91
N VAL A 12 -25.33 9.96 12.12
CA VAL A 12 -25.28 10.59 10.79
C VAL A 12 -25.97 9.68 9.80
N THR A 13 -27.03 10.21 9.20
CA THR A 13 -27.85 9.51 8.21
C THR A 13 -27.32 9.77 6.80
N HIS A 14 -27.80 9.02 5.83
CA HIS A 14 -27.43 9.23 4.42
C HIS A 14 -27.90 10.61 3.89
N LEU A 15 -28.93 11.20 4.50
CA LEU A 15 -29.48 12.51 4.13
C LEU A 15 -28.53 13.67 4.48
N ASP A 16 -27.71 13.51 5.51
CA ASP A 16 -26.77 14.55 5.94
C ASP A 16 -25.68 14.83 4.89
N ARG A 17 -25.48 13.93 3.91
CA ARG A 17 -24.45 14.01 2.87
C ARG A 17 -23.05 14.37 3.40
N MET A 18 -22.79 14.11 4.68
CA MET A 18 -21.53 14.43 5.32
C MET A 18 -20.43 13.54 4.76
N SER A 19 -19.33 14.17 4.34
CA SER A 19 -18.17 13.45 3.86
C SER A 19 -17.55 12.61 4.97
N ASN A 20 -16.95 11.48 4.61
CA ASN A 20 -16.24 10.64 5.57
C ASN A 20 -15.06 11.39 6.22
N GLY A 21 -14.50 12.40 5.54
CA GLY A 21 -13.45 13.26 6.07
C GLY A 21 -13.96 14.13 7.21
N ALA A 22 -15.10 14.81 7.02
CA ALA A 22 -15.70 15.67 8.05
C ALA A 22 -16.12 14.87 9.29
N ILE A 23 -16.64 13.66 9.11
CA ILE A 23 -16.97 12.76 10.23
C ILE A 23 -15.70 12.41 11.00
N ARG A 24 -14.61 12.05 10.31
CA ARG A 24 -13.33 11.72 10.95
C ARG A 24 -12.71 12.88 11.69
N GLU A 25 -12.75 14.07 11.11
CA GLU A 25 -12.27 15.31 11.74
C GLU A 25 -13.02 15.60 13.03
N ARG A 26 -14.35 15.48 13.02
CA ARG A 26 -15.20 15.65 14.21
C ARG A 26 -14.85 14.68 15.34
N PHE A 27 -14.41 13.47 15.03
CA PHE A 27 -13.98 12.47 16.02
C PHE A 27 -12.45 12.45 16.26
N GLY A 28 -11.68 13.31 15.59
CA GLY A 28 -10.21 13.29 15.65
C GLY A 28 -9.57 11.99 15.14
N VAL A 29 -10.28 11.22 14.30
CA VAL A 29 -9.80 9.93 13.81
C VAL A 29 -8.94 10.13 12.57
N ALA A 30 -7.64 9.89 12.72
CA ALA A 30 -6.70 9.92 11.60
C ALA A 30 -7.11 8.94 10.49
N PRO A 31 -6.94 9.29 9.20
CA PRO A 31 -7.24 8.38 8.11
C PRO A 31 -6.51 7.04 8.21
N ILE A 32 -7.22 5.94 7.94
CA ILE A 32 -6.63 4.59 7.87
C ILE A 32 -5.37 4.54 6.99
N VAL A 33 -5.34 5.31 5.90
CA VAL A 33 -4.18 5.34 5.00
C VAL A 33 -2.94 5.83 5.72
N ASP A 34 -3.08 6.82 6.60
CA ASP A 34 -1.99 7.38 7.40
C ASP A 34 -1.55 6.39 8.48
N LYS A 35 -2.49 5.72 9.16
CA LYS A 35 -2.20 4.62 10.10
C LYS A 35 -1.46 3.47 9.42
N MET A 36 -1.87 3.08 8.21
CA MET A 36 -1.20 2.06 7.41
C MET A 36 0.20 2.50 6.95
N ARG A 37 0.37 3.79 6.63
CA ARG A 37 1.66 4.38 6.30
C ARG A 37 2.59 4.37 7.52
N GLU A 38 2.10 4.79 8.68
CA GLU A 38 2.84 4.77 9.95
C GLU A 38 3.25 3.34 10.34
N ALA A 39 2.35 2.36 10.25
CA ALA A 39 2.64 0.96 10.54
C ALA A 39 3.73 0.40 9.59
N ARG A 40 3.65 0.72 8.29
CA ARG A 40 4.71 0.35 7.34
C ARG A 40 6.04 1.01 7.68
N LEU A 41 6.05 2.29 8.03
CA LEU A 41 7.28 2.99 8.40
C LEU A 41 7.90 2.42 9.68
N ARG A 42 7.08 2.10 10.70
CA ARG A 42 7.55 1.39 11.90
C ARG A 42 8.13 0.03 11.56
N TRP A 43 7.50 -0.72 10.67
CA TRP A 43 8.01 -2.01 10.21
C TRP A 43 9.34 -1.85 9.48
N TYR A 44 9.47 -0.88 8.56
CA TYR A 44 10.75 -0.58 7.89
C TYR A 44 11.84 -0.14 8.86
N GLY A 45 11.54 0.78 9.77
CA GLY A 45 12.48 1.22 10.82
C GLY A 45 12.94 0.05 11.69
N HIS A 46 12.03 -0.85 12.07
CA HIS A 46 12.38 -2.09 12.76
C HIS A 46 13.25 -3.01 11.89
N THR A 47 12.97 -3.11 10.59
CA THR A 47 13.79 -3.87 9.64
C THR A 47 15.21 -3.30 9.52
N LEU A 48 15.33 -1.98 9.58
CA LEU A 48 16.61 -1.27 9.53
C LEU A 48 17.34 -1.28 10.89
N CYS A 49 16.62 -1.47 11.99
CA CYS A 49 17.18 -1.62 13.34
C CYS A 49 17.60 -3.07 13.66
N ALA A 50 17.13 -4.05 12.87
CA ALA A 50 17.59 -5.44 13.00
C ALA A 50 19.12 -5.54 12.79
N LYS A 51 19.77 -6.47 13.49
CA LYS A 51 21.21 -6.76 13.33
C LYS A 51 21.58 -6.93 11.85
N SER A 52 22.76 -6.45 11.48
CA SER A 52 23.33 -6.53 10.13
C SER A 52 23.21 -7.92 9.51
N ASP A 53 23.30 -8.94 10.36
CA ASP A 53 23.38 -10.35 9.95
C ASP A 53 21.99 -11.01 9.85
N SER A 54 20.92 -10.26 10.12
CA SER A 54 19.57 -10.78 9.92
C SER A 54 19.35 -11.09 8.44
N VAL A 55 18.93 -12.32 8.13
CA VAL A 55 18.67 -12.85 6.77
C VAL A 55 17.90 -11.85 5.90
N ARG A 56 17.01 -11.09 6.51
CA ARG A 56 16.19 -10.07 5.86
C ARG A 56 16.97 -8.82 5.43
N LYS A 57 17.95 -8.33 6.21
CA LYS A 57 18.82 -7.21 5.80
C LYS A 57 19.76 -7.65 4.69
N ILE A 58 20.31 -8.86 4.79
CA ILE A 58 21.14 -9.46 3.74
C ILE A 58 20.35 -9.56 2.43
N GLY A 59 19.10 -10.06 2.49
CA GLY A 59 18.22 -10.15 1.32
C GLY A 59 17.79 -8.80 0.73
N LEU A 60 17.72 -7.73 1.53
CA LEU A 60 17.44 -6.37 1.05
C LEU A 60 18.65 -5.71 0.37
N ASN A 61 19.87 -6.04 0.80
CA ASN A 61 21.13 -5.55 0.21
C ASN A 61 21.67 -6.44 -0.91
N LEU A 62 21.09 -7.62 -1.11
CA LEU A 62 21.48 -8.52 -2.19
C LEU A 62 21.05 -7.90 -3.53
N ASP A 63 22.01 -7.48 -4.34
CA ASP A 63 21.73 -7.19 -5.75
C ASP A 63 21.44 -8.52 -6.44
N VAL A 64 20.15 -8.85 -6.57
CA VAL A 64 19.71 -10.05 -7.28
C VAL A 64 19.88 -9.82 -8.77
N SER A 65 21.07 -10.16 -9.28
CA SER A 65 21.34 -10.33 -10.71
C SER A 65 20.41 -11.40 -11.28
N GLY A 66 19.28 -10.96 -11.84
CA GLY A 66 18.25 -11.86 -12.36
C GLY A 66 16.91 -11.20 -12.64
N LYS A 67 16.88 -9.92 -13.03
CA LYS A 67 15.64 -9.26 -13.47
C LYS A 67 15.08 -10.06 -14.66
N ARG A 68 13.98 -10.78 -14.46
CA ARG A 68 13.24 -11.46 -15.53
C ARG A 68 12.97 -10.43 -16.64
N PRO A 69 13.47 -10.64 -17.87
CA PRO A 69 13.23 -9.69 -18.94
C PRO A 69 11.72 -9.60 -19.15
N ARG A 70 11.16 -8.41 -18.94
CA ARG A 70 9.80 -8.11 -19.41
C ARG A 70 9.85 -8.31 -20.91
N THR A 71 8.97 -9.16 -21.43
CA THR A 71 8.85 -9.45 -22.86
C THR A 71 8.93 -8.13 -23.63
N SER A 72 9.97 -7.99 -24.46
CA SER A 72 10.13 -6.77 -25.25
C SER A 72 8.99 -6.69 -26.25
N LYS A 73 8.42 -5.50 -26.44
CA LYS A 73 7.30 -5.28 -27.40
C LYS A 73 7.64 -5.85 -28.79
N ALA A 74 8.92 -5.87 -29.18
CA ALA A 74 9.44 -6.47 -30.40
C ALA A 74 9.22 -8.00 -30.51
N ALA A 75 9.15 -8.74 -29.41
CA ALA A 75 8.83 -10.17 -29.43
C ALA A 75 7.34 -10.40 -29.74
N VAL A 76 6.47 -9.54 -29.21
CA VAL A 76 5.02 -9.56 -29.51
C VAL A 76 4.79 -9.19 -30.98
N THR A 77 5.43 -8.13 -31.48
CA THR A 77 5.32 -7.72 -32.89
C THR A 77 5.82 -8.81 -33.84
N ARG A 78 6.94 -9.48 -33.53
CA ARG A 78 7.45 -10.60 -34.34
C ARG A 78 6.52 -11.82 -34.33
N TYR A 79 5.87 -12.12 -33.20
CA TYR A 79 4.92 -13.22 -33.12
C TYR A 79 3.67 -12.94 -33.98
N VAL A 80 3.17 -11.71 -33.97
CA VAL A 80 2.03 -11.27 -34.79
C VAL A 80 2.39 -11.26 -36.28
N ALA A 81 3.58 -10.76 -36.64
CA ALA A 81 4.05 -10.73 -38.03
C ALA A 81 4.31 -12.12 -38.63
N ARG A 82 4.67 -13.12 -37.81
CA ARG A 82 4.88 -14.51 -38.27
C ARG A 82 3.57 -15.29 -38.47
N ARG A 83 2.46 -14.76 -37.99
CA ARG A 83 1.13 -15.39 -38.05
C ARG A 83 0.23 -14.74 -39.12
N SER A 84 0.74 -13.76 -39.85
CA SER A 84 0.06 -13.10 -40.98
C SER A 84 0.64 -13.57 -42.30
#